data_AF-A0A1H4VVR1-F1
#
_entry.id   AF-A0A1H4VVR1-F1
#
_cell.length_a   1.000
_cell.length_b   1.000
_cell.length_c   1.000
_cell.angle_alpha   90.00
_cell.angle_beta   90.00
_cell.angle_gamma   90.00
#
_symmetry.space_group_name_H-M   'P 1'
#
loop_
_entity.id
_entity.type
_entity.pdbx_description
1 polymer ?
#
loop_
_entity_poly.entity_id
_entity_poly.type
_entity_poly.pdbx_seq_one_letter_code
_entity_poly.pdbx_strand_id
1 'polypeptide(L)'
;MTQDIEKDLEKATRDLNSIEEQREALISRAKLLNKQREAVAFAAHTGDAKAKEKLRGINLEDIGLASNIASVEAALVVARANVANAQAAEAQSADRTKAEQIAGLNAQFREQLHDAEDALADAISSVLTAKELLSQLHSLGVTSPTDPMFRINSIIAIKTALQLLPQNYISDFEFARLAPSQKRQFKQLAEAWGLTIENQIAARFGEKRKEVA
;
A
#
# COMPACT_ATOMS: atom_id res chain seq x y z
N MET A 1 3.00 -0.69 17.42
CA MET A 1 2.09 -0.02 16.48
C MET A 1 1.23 -1.01 15.72
N THR A 2 1.77 -1.87 14.83
CA THR A 2 0.93 -2.85 14.10
C THR A 2 0.21 -3.83 15.03
N GLN A 3 0.90 -4.35 16.06
CA GLN A 3 0.30 -5.24 17.07
C GLN A 3 -0.77 -4.58 17.94
N ASP A 4 -0.73 -3.25 18.09
CA ASP A 4 -1.71 -2.53 18.92
C ASP A 4 -3.00 -2.32 18.11
N ILE A 5 -2.87 -2.00 16.83
CA ILE A 5 -3.99 -1.83 15.90
C ILE A 5 -4.73 -3.16 15.64
N GLU A 6 -3.97 -4.26 15.49
CA GLU A 6 -4.55 -5.60 15.36
C GLU A 6 -5.39 -5.98 16.60
N LYS A 7 -4.86 -5.71 17.80
CA LYS A 7 -5.61 -5.92 19.06
C LYS A 7 -6.87 -5.05 19.15
N ASP A 8 -6.81 -3.82 18.66
CA ASP A 8 -7.97 -2.92 18.65
C ASP A 8 -9.07 -3.43 17.71
N LEU A 9 -8.72 -3.97 16.54
CA LEU A 9 -9.67 -4.60 15.62
C LEU A 9 -10.27 -5.88 16.20
N GLU A 10 -9.45 -6.75 16.81
CA GLU A 10 -9.91 -7.96 17.49
C GLU A 10 -10.90 -7.63 18.61
N LYS A 11 -10.56 -6.62 19.42
CA LYS A 11 -11.42 -6.16 20.51
C LYS A 11 -12.74 -5.60 19.98
N ALA A 12 -12.70 -4.71 18.98
CA ALA A 12 -13.91 -4.13 18.39
C ALA A 12 -14.83 -5.21 17.78
N THR A 13 -14.24 -6.23 17.13
CA THR A 13 -14.97 -7.36 16.55
C THR A 13 -15.62 -8.22 17.63
N ARG A 14 -14.89 -8.50 18.72
CA ARG A 14 -15.43 -9.24 19.87
C ARG A 14 -16.59 -8.50 20.54
N ASP A 15 -16.44 -7.19 20.73
CA ASP A 15 -17.47 -6.33 21.31
C ASP A 15 -18.73 -6.34 20.42
N LEU A 16 -18.58 -6.24 19.09
CA LEU A 16 -19.68 -6.34 18.12
C LEU A 16 -20.41 -7.69 18.23
N ASN A 17 -19.68 -8.81 18.18
CA ASN A 17 -20.26 -10.15 18.23
C ASN A 17 -21.04 -10.36 19.54
N SER A 18 -20.48 -9.91 20.68
CA SER A 18 -21.16 -10.03 21.98
C SER A 18 -22.49 -9.25 22.01
N ILE A 19 -22.53 -8.06 21.43
CA ILE A 19 -23.76 -7.25 21.35
C ILE A 19 -24.77 -7.88 20.38
N GLU A 20 -24.32 -8.48 19.27
CA GLU A 20 -25.19 -9.21 18.34
C GLU A 20 -25.83 -10.45 19.01
N GLU A 21 -25.05 -11.23 19.77
CA GLU A 21 -25.56 -12.34 20.57
C GLU A 21 -26.61 -11.88 21.60
N GLN A 22 -26.36 -10.76 22.29
CA GLN A 22 -27.34 -10.17 23.22
C GLN A 22 -28.63 -9.77 22.51
N ARG A 23 -28.53 -9.17 21.31
CA ARG A 23 -29.71 -8.81 20.50
C ARG A 23 -30.53 -10.05 20.14
N GLU A 24 -29.87 -11.10 19.66
CA GLU A 24 -30.54 -12.35 19.27
C GLU A 24 -31.23 -13.03 20.46
N ALA A 25 -30.60 -13.02 21.64
CA ALA A 25 -31.19 -13.52 22.86
C ALA A 25 -32.46 -12.73 23.25
N LEU A 26 -32.42 -11.40 23.20
CA LEU A 26 -33.57 -10.54 23.50
C LEU A 26 -34.73 -10.74 22.51
N ILE A 27 -34.44 -10.83 21.22
CA ILE A 27 -35.44 -11.10 20.17
C ILE A 27 -36.06 -12.49 20.37
N SER A 28 -35.25 -13.50 20.69
CA SER A 28 -35.73 -14.85 20.96
C SER A 28 -36.65 -14.89 22.20
N ARG A 29 -36.29 -14.14 23.25
CA ARG A 29 -37.14 -13.99 24.44
C ARG A 29 -38.46 -13.29 24.12
N ALA A 30 -38.45 -12.21 23.34
CA ALA A 30 -39.67 -11.52 22.91
C ALA A 30 -40.61 -12.44 22.12
N LYS A 31 -40.07 -13.26 21.19
CA LYS A 31 -40.84 -14.28 20.47
C LYS A 31 -41.48 -15.31 21.40
N LEU A 32 -40.76 -15.75 22.44
CA LEU A 32 -41.28 -16.68 23.44
C LEU A 32 -42.42 -16.06 24.26
N LEU A 33 -42.25 -14.83 24.73
CA LEU A 33 -43.29 -14.12 25.46
C LEU A 33 -44.54 -13.91 24.61
N ASN A 34 -44.39 -13.61 23.32
CA ASN A 34 -45.54 -13.47 22.43
C ASN A 34 -46.35 -14.78 22.30
N LYS A 35 -45.68 -15.93 22.14
CA LYS A 35 -46.36 -17.25 22.15
C LYS A 35 -47.06 -17.51 23.49
N GLN A 36 -46.43 -17.16 24.60
CA GLN A 36 -47.03 -17.32 25.94
C GLN A 36 -48.24 -16.41 26.12
N ARG A 37 -48.19 -15.17 25.61
CA ARG A 37 -49.30 -14.22 25.60
C ARG A 37 -50.50 -14.79 24.85
N GLU A 38 -50.29 -15.28 23.63
CA GLU A 38 -51.34 -15.90 22.80
C GLU A 38 -52.04 -17.06 23.53
N ALA A 39 -51.27 -17.92 24.21
CA ALA A 39 -51.80 -19.08 24.92
C ALA A 39 -52.69 -18.73 26.14
N VAL A 40 -52.44 -17.59 26.79
CA VAL A 40 -53.17 -17.20 28.03
C VAL A 40 -54.19 -16.09 27.81
N ALA A 41 -54.14 -15.38 26.68
CA ALA A 41 -54.96 -14.21 26.41
C ALA A 41 -56.47 -14.50 26.51
N PHE A 42 -56.94 -15.58 25.87
CA PHE A 42 -58.36 -15.93 25.89
C PHE A 42 -58.87 -16.13 27.33
N ALA A 43 -58.22 -17.00 28.11
CA ALA A 43 -58.59 -17.28 29.50
C ALA A 43 -58.56 -16.02 30.38
N ALA A 44 -57.56 -15.16 30.19
CA ALA A 44 -57.45 -13.89 30.90
C ALA A 44 -58.62 -12.94 30.61
N HIS A 45 -59.13 -12.93 29.36
CA HIS A 45 -60.25 -12.11 28.93
C HIS A 45 -61.62 -12.72 29.23
N THR A 46 -61.71 -14.04 29.46
CA THR A 46 -62.95 -14.73 29.84
C THR A 46 -63.14 -14.89 31.35
N GLY A 47 -62.28 -14.26 32.17
CA GLY A 47 -62.50 -14.14 33.61
C GLY A 47 -61.63 -15.04 34.51
N ASP A 48 -60.65 -15.77 33.97
CA ASP A 48 -59.69 -16.51 34.81
C ASP A 48 -58.68 -15.53 35.46
N ALA A 49 -58.77 -15.39 36.78
CA ALA A 49 -57.92 -14.49 37.56
C ALA A 49 -56.42 -14.84 37.50
N LYS A 50 -56.06 -16.14 37.45
CA LYS A 50 -54.66 -16.57 37.35
C LYS A 50 -54.11 -16.26 35.96
N ALA A 51 -54.91 -16.48 34.92
CA ALA A 51 -54.53 -16.11 33.56
C ALA A 51 -54.34 -14.60 33.40
N LYS A 52 -55.20 -13.78 34.05
CA LYS A 52 -55.08 -12.32 34.05
C LYS A 52 -53.78 -11.84 34.70
N GLU A 53 -53.42 -12.40 35.85
CA GLU A 53 -52.16 -12.03 36.52
C GLU A 53 -50.94 -12.47 35.70
N LYS A 54 -50.97 -13.68 35.12
CA LYS A 54 -49.90 -14.15 34.22
C LYS A 54 -49.75 -13.24 32.99
N LEU A 55 -50.86 -12.85 32.36
CA LEU A 55 -50.86 -11.92 31.23
C LEU A 55 -50.27 -10.55 31.62
N ARG A 56 -50.59 -10.06 32.82
CA ARG A 56 -50.00 -8.82 33.35
C ARG A 56 -48.48 -8.93 33.50
N GLY A 57 -47.98 -10.03 34.07
CA GLY A 57 -46.54 -10.29 34.18
C GLY A 57 -45.84 -10.30 32.83
N ILE A 58 -46.41 -10.99 31.83
CA ILE A 58 -45.88 -11.02 30.46
C ILE A 58 -45.82 -9.61 29.87
N ASN A 59 -46.87 -8.80 30.04
CA ASN A 59 -46.89 -7.44 29.50
C ASN A 59 -45.87 -6.52 30.17
N LEU A 60 -45.64 -6.67 31.48
CA LEU A 60 -44.58 -5.92 32.19
C LEU A 60 -43.19 -6.30 31.69
N GLU A 61 -42.92 -7.60 31.49
CA GLU A 61 -41.64 -8.07 30.95
C GLU A 61 -41.42 -7.59 29.51
N ASP A 62 -42.47 -7.62 28.67
CA ASP A 62 -42.41 -7.19 27.27
C ASP A 62 -42.06 -5.70 27.12
N ILE A 63 -42.60 -4.83 28.00
CA ILE A 63 -42.23 -3.41 28.06
C ILE A 63 -40.73 -3.23 28.34
N GLY A 64 -40.18 -3.99 29.29
CA GLY A 64 -38.74 -3.96 29.60
C GLY A 64 -37.88 -4.47 28.43
N LEU A 65 -38.31 -5.54 27.76
CA LEU A 65 -37.61 -6.09 26.60
C LEU A 65 -37.54 -5.11 25.44
N ALA A 66 -38.62 -4.38 25.13
CA ALA A 66 -38.62 -3.38 24.07
C ALA A 66 -37.55 -2.30 24.32
N SER A 67 -37.44 -1.81 25.57
CA SER A 67 -36.41 -0.85 25.95
C SER A 67 -35.00 -1.44 25.83
N ASN A 68 -34.80 -2.69 26.26
CA ASN A 68 -33.50 -3.35 26.17
C ASN A 68 -33.08 -3.59 24.71
N ILE A 69 -34.01 -4.00 23.84
CA ILE A 69 -33.76 -4.16 22.40
C ILE A 69 -33.32 -2.83 21.80
N ALA A 70 -34.06 -1.75 22.07
CA ALA A 70 -33.70 -0.42 21.57
C ALA A 70 -32.30 0.03 22.04
N SER A 71 -31.97 -0.23 23.32
CA SER A 71 -30.64 0.07 23.88
C SER A 71 -29.53 -0.74 23.20
N VAL A 72 -29.74 -2.03 22.96
CA VAL A 72 -28.77 -2.91 22.28
C VAL A 72 -28.61 -2.52 20.82
N GLU A 73 -29.68 -2.11 20.14
CA GLU A 73 -29.60 -1.61 18.76
C GLU A 73 -28.80 -0.31 18.67
N ALA A 74 -28.96 0.61 19.63
CA ALA A 74 -28.10 1.79 19.71
C ALA A 74 -26.63 1.42 19.94
N ALA A 75 -26.35 0.44 20.81
CA ALA A 75 -25.01 -0.06 21.05
C ALA A 75 -24.39 -0.71 19.79
N LEU A 76 -25.18 -1.43 18.98
CA LEU A 76 -24.71 -2.01 17.72
C LEU A 76 -24.27 -0.96 16.71
N VAL A 77 -24.96 0.18 16.63
CA VAL A 77 -24.55 1.29 15.74
C VAL A 77 -23.14 1.75 16.09
N VAL A 78 -22.86 1.94 17.39
CA VAL A 78 -21.54 2.35 17.87
C VAL A 78 -20.50 1.25 17.66
N ALA A 79 -20.82 -0.01 17.97
CA ALA A 79 -19.91 -1.13 17.80
C ALA A 79 -19.48 -1.31 16.33
N ARG A 80 -20.42 -1.18 15.38
CA ARG A 80 -20.12 -1.23 13.95
C ARG A 80 -19.25 -0.06 13.50
N ALA A 81 -19.51 1.15 14.00
CA ALA A 81 -18.67 2.30 13.72
C ALA A 81 -17.24 2.09 14.25
N ASN A 82 -17.08 1.50 15.44
CA ASN A 82 -15.77 1.19 16.02
C ASN A 82 -15.00 0.16 15.18
N VAL A 83 -15.65 -0.92 14.70
CA VAL A 83 -15.02 -1.89 13.79
C VAL A 83 -14.57 -1.21 12.50
N ALA A 84 -15.42 -0.39 11.89
CA ALA A 84 -15.06 0.34 10.66
C ALA A 84 -13.86 1.27 10.88
N ASN A 85 -13.81 1.98 12.01
CA ASN A 85 -12.69 2.84 12.37
C ASN A 85 -11.39 2.05 12.60
N ALA A 86 -11.46 0.90 13.28
CA ALA A 86 -10.30 0.04 13.51
C ALA A 86 -9.75 -0.54 12.20
N GLN A 87 -10.62 -0.96 11.29
CA GLN A 87 -10.25 -1.42 9.95
C GLN A 87 -9.58 -0.31 9.12
N ALA A 88 -10.12 0.91 9.18
CA ALA A 88 -9.52 2.06 8.49
C ALA A 88 -8.11 2.38 9.05
N ALA A 89 -7.93 2.31 10.37
CA ALA A 89 -6.63 2.52 11.01
C ALA A 89 -5.61 1.43 10.62
N GLU A 90 -6.03 0.17 10.55
CA GLU A 90 -5.19 -0.94 10.08
C GLU A 90 -4.75 -0.74 8.64
N ALA A 91 -5.69 -0.42 7.73
CA ALA A 91 -5.39 -0.14 6.33
C ALA A 91 -4.40 1.03 6.19
N GLN A 92 -4.61 2.11 6.94
CA GLN A 92 -3.70 3.27 6.95
C GLN A 92 -2.29 2.91 7.45
N SER A 93 -2.19 2.08 8.50
CA SER A 93 -0.90 1.61 9.02
C SER A 93 -0.16 0.71 8.02
N ALA A 94 -0.88 -0.17 7.33
CA ALA A 94 -0.32 -1.02 6.30
C ALA A 94 0.16 -0.19 5.09
N ASP A 95 -0.61 0.81 4.67
CA ASP A 95 -0.23 1.70 3.58
C ASP A 95 0.97 2.59 3.92
N ARG A 96 1.07 3.06 5.17
CA ARG A 96 2.26 3.75 5.69
C ARG A 96 3.51 2.87 5.62
N THR A 97 3.41 1.62 6.06
CA THR A 97 4.54 0.67 5.99
C THR A 97 5.00 0.48 4.55
N LYS A 98 4.06 0.32 3.60
CA LYS A 98 4.40 0.23 2.17
C LYS A 98 5.03 1.52 1.66
N ALA A 99 4.51 2.68 2.05
CA ALA A 99 5.05 3.97 1.64
C ALA A 99 6.51 4.17 2.10
N GLU A 100 6.84 3.74 3.32
CA GLU A 100 8.21 3.74 3.86
C GLU A 100 9.13 2.80 3.07
N GLN A 101 8.66 1.60 2.72
CA GLN A 101 9.41 0.68 1.85
C GLN A 101 9.67 1.26 0.46
N ILE A 102 8.66 1.88 -0.16
CA ILE A 102 8.78 2.54 -1.46
C ILE A 102 9.78 3.70 -1.35
N ALA A 103 9.77 4.48 -0.26
CA ALA A 103 10.73 5.57 -0.04
C ALA A 103 12.17 5.05 -0.01
N GLY A 104 12.42 3.95 0.72
CA GLY A 104 13.74 3.30 0.77
C GLY A 104 14.20 2.80 -0.60
N LEU A 105 13.31 2.14 -1.36
CA LEU A 105 13.61 1.68 -2.72
C LEU A 105 13.83 2.84 -3.71
N ASN A 106 13.08 3.93 -3.58
CA ASN A 106 13.25 5.11 -4.42
C ASN A 106 14.61 5.78 -4.21
N ALA A 107 15.08 5.85 -2.96
CA ALA A 107 16.41 6.37 -2.64
C ALA A 107 17.51 5.51 -3.29
N GLN A 108 17.44 4.19 -3.13
CA GLN A 108 18.37 3.25 -3.76
C GLN A 108 18.33 3.35 -5.29
N PHE A 109 17.13 3.45 -5.87
CA PHE A 109 16.95 3.59 -7.31
C PHE A 109 17.63 4.87 -7.84
N ARG A 110 17.46 6.00 -7.16
CA ARG A 110 18.12 7.28 -7.52
C ARG A 110 19.64 7.16 -7.45
N GLU A 111 20.15 6.56 -6.39
CA GLU A 111 21.59 6.30 -6.21
C GLU A 111 22.15 5.45 -7.36
N GLN A 112 21.50 4.34 -7.70
CA GLN A 112 21.95 3.48 -8.79
C GLN A 112 21.94 4.17 -10.16
N LEU A 113 21.01 5.09 -10.40
CA LEU A 113 21.01 5.90 -11.63
C LEU A 113 22.15 6.94 -11.64
N HIS A 114 22.50 7.50 -10.48
CA HIS A 114 23.65 8.40 -10.36
C HIS A 114 24.96 7.65 -10.61
N ASP A 115 25.12 6.50 -9.95
CA ASP A 115 26.28 5.62 -10.09
C ASP A 115 26.45 5.17 -11.55
N ALA A 116 25.34 4.84 -12.24
CA ALA A 116 25.38 4.47 -13.64
C ALA A 116 25.88 5.61 -14.55
N GLU A 117 25.50 6.86 -14.28
CA GLU A 117 26.02 8.01 -15.03
C GLU A 117 27.52 8.23 -14.79
N ASP A 118 27.95 8.16 -13.53
CA ASP A 118 29.33 8.36 -13.14
C ASP A 118 30.23 7.26 -13.72
N ALA A 119 29.80 6.00 -13.66
CA ALA A 119 30.52 4.89 -14.27
C ALA A 119 30.65 5.03 -15.80
N LEU A 120 29.61 5.53 -16.48
CA LEU A 120 29.68 5.81 -17.91
C LEU A 120 30.64 6.96 -18.24
N ALA A 121 30.64 8.02 -17.44
CA ALA A 121 31.57 9.13 -17.59
C ALA A 121 33.03 8.67 -17.40
N ASP A 122 33.29 7.86 -16.38
CA ASP A 122 34.61 7.29 -16.09
C ASP A 122 35.09 6.35 -17.20
N ALA A 123 34.20 5.50 -17.71
CA ALA A 123 34.51 4.62 -18.83
C ALA A 123 34.88 5.40 -20.10
N ILE A 124 34.13 6.46 -20.43
CA ILE A 124 34.43 7.35 -21.56
C ILE A 124 35.78 8.02 -21.37
N SER A 125 36.02 8.61 -20.19
CA SER A 125 37.27 9.29 -19.85
C SER A 125 38.49 8.36 -19.96
N SER A 126 38.34 7.11 -19.50
CA SER A 126 39.38 6.09 -19.57
C SER A 126 39.74 5.72 -21.02
N VAL A 127 38.75 5.56 -21.89
CA VAL A 127 38.97 5.24 -23.31
C VAL A 127 39.65 6.41 -24.05
N LEU A 128 39.25 7.65 -23.76
CA LEU A 128 39.90 8.84 -24.33
C LEU A 128 41.36 8.94 -23.87
N THR A 129 41.60 8.82 -22.56
CA THR A 129 42.95 8.84 -21.98
C THR A 129 43.84 7.76 -22.60
N ALA A 130 43.31 6.55 -22.78
CA ALA A 130 44.05 5.46 -23.44
C ALA A 130 44.40 5.81 -24.90
N LYS A 131 43.54 6.55 -25.62
CA LYS A 131 43.84 7.03 -26.98
C LYS A 131 44.93 8.10 -26.98
N GLU A 132 44.91 9.02 -26.03
CA GLU A 132 46.00 10.00 -25.88
C GLU A 132 47.33 9.30 -25.57
N LEU A 133 47.34 8.35 -24.64
CA LEU A 133 48.52 7.56 -24.30
C LEU A 133 49.05 6.77 -25.51
N LEU A 134 48.17 6.18 -26.32
CA LEU A 134 48.58 5.52 -27.56
C LEU A 134 49.26 6.49 -28.53
N SER A 135 48.73 7.72 -28.66
CA SER A 135 49.36 8.77 -29.49
C SER A 135 50.74 9.14 -28.97
N GLN A 136 50.93 9.19 -27.64
CA GLN A 136 52.24 9.43 -27.04
C GLN A 136 53.20 8.27 -27.32
N LEU A 137 52.75 7.02 -27.22
CA LEU A 137 53.56 5.84 -27.57
C LEU A 137 53.99 5.87 -29.04
N HIS A 138 53.10 6.27 -29.96
CA HIS A 138 53.45 6.43 -31.37
C HIS A 138 54.52 7.50 -31.59
N SER A 139 54.46 8.62 -30.86
CA SER A 139 55.50 9.65 -30.92
C SER A 139 56.88 9.16 -30.43
N LEU A 140 56.91 8.11 -29.62
CA LEU A 140 58.11 7.44 -29.13
C LEU A 140 58.58 6.27 -30.02
N GLY A 141 57.93 6.05 -31.17
CA GLY A 141 58.34 5.04 -32.16
C GLY A 141 57.63 3.69 -32.03
N VAL A 142 56.65 3.53 -31.14
CA VAL A 142 55.80 2.33 -31.13
C VAL A 142 54.89 2.35 -32.35
N THR A 143 54.91 1.33 -33.20
CA THR A 143 54.16 1.30 -34.47
C THR A 143 52.84 0.54 -34.40
N SER A 144 52.59 -0.21 -33.33
CA SER A 144 51.38 -1.03 -33.15
C SER A 144 50.97 -1.08 -31.67
N PRO A 145 49.66 -1.05 -31.34
CA PRO A 145 48.51 -1.03 -32.25
C PRO A 145 48.35 0.31 -32.99
N THR A 146 47.79 0.29 -34.20
CA THR A 146 47.47 1.51 -34.96
C THR A 146 46.18 2.15 -34.45
N ASP A 147 45.97 3.44 -34.74
CA ASP A 147 44.74 4.16 -34.39
C ASP A 147 43.44 3.48 -34.88
N PRO A 148 43.36 3.00 -36.15
CA PRO A 148 42.22 2.23 -36.61
C PRO A 148 42.00 0.94 -35.81
N MET A 149 43.07 0.22 -35.45
CA MET A 149 43.00 -1.03 -34.70
C MET A 149 42.51 -0.79 -33.26
N PHE A 150 43.05 0.24 -32.59
CA PHE A 150 42.57 0.65 -31.27
C PHE A 150 41.08 1.01 -31.30
N ARG A 151 40.65 1.79 -32.30
CA ARG A 151 39.23 2.17 -32.45
C ARG A 151 38.33 0.95 -32.63
N ILE A 152 38.68 0.02 -33.53
CA ILE A 152 37.88 -1.19 -33.80
C ILE A 152 37.77 -2.04 -32.54
N ASN A 153 38.88 -2.31 -31.88
CA ASN A 153 38.89 -3.16 -30.68
C ASN A 153 38.16 -2.50 -29.49
N SER A 154 38.27 -1.17 -29.34
CA SER A 154 37.52 -0.43 -28.32
C SER A 154 36.01 -0.52 -28.56
N ILE A 155 35.55 -0.38 -29.80
CA ILE A 155 34.13 -0.53 -30.16
C ILE A 155 33.64 -1.95 -29.86
N ILE A 156 34.43 -2.97 -30.21
CA ILE A 156 34.07 -4.37 -29.92
C ILE A 156 33.94 -4.58 -28.41
N ALA A 157 34.92 -4.12 -27.62
CA ALA A 157 34.88 -4.25 -26.16
C ALA A 157 33.64 -3.58 -25.55
N ILE A 158 33.30 -2.35 -25.99
CA ILE A 158 32.09 -1.64 -25.54
C ILE A 158 30.82 -2.42 -25.92
N LYS A 159 30.73 -2.93 -27.15
CA LYS A 159 29.59 -3.73 -27.59
C LYS A 159 29.46 -5.02 -26.78
N THR A 160 30.57 -5.70 -26.49
CA THR A 160 30.57 -6.91 -25.66
C THR A 160 30.07 -6.62 -24.25
N ALA A 161 30.48 -5.49 -23.64
CA ALA A 161 29.96 -5.09 -22.34
C ALA A 161 28.43 -4.83 -22.37
N LEU A 162 27.94 -4.14 -23.41
CA LEU A 162 26.52 -3.85 -23.59
C LEU A 162 25.67 -5.11 -23.86
N GLN A 163 26.26 -6.16 -24.43
CA GLN A 163 25.57 -7.44 -24.66
C GLN A 163 25.33 -8.25 -23.37
N LEU A 164 25.82 -7.79 -22.22
CA LEU A 164 25.47 -8.36 -20.91
C LEU A 164 24.09 -7.88 -20.41
N LEU A 165 23.49 -6.88 -21.06
CA LEU A 165 22.16 -6.38 -20.74
C LEU A 165 21.05 -7.38 -21.15
N PRO A 166 19.84 -7.25 -20.57
CA PRO A 166 18.70 -8.04 -21.01
C PRO A 166 18.42 -7.92 -22.52
N GLN A 167 17.97 -9.01 -23.14
CA GLN A 167 17.80 -9.10 -24.60
C GLN A 167 16.90 -8.01 -25.19
N ASN A 168 15.85 -7.63 -24.47
CA ASN A 168 14.94 -6.56 -24.88
C ASN A 168 15.59 -5.16 -24.85
N TYR A 169 16.70 -4.98 -24.12
CA TYR A 169 17.43 -3.71 -24.14
C TYR A 169 18.41 -3.69 -25.31
N ILE A 170 18.98 -4.86 -25.65
CA ILE A 170 19.90 -5.02 -26.77
C ILE A 170 19.19 -4.75 -28.11
N SER A 171 17.95 -5.23 -28.28
CA SER A 171 17.17 -4.99 -29.51
C SER A 171 16.95 -3.51 -29.80
N ASP A 172 16.82 -2.72 -28.73
CA ASP A 172 16.52 -1.29 -28.82
C ASP A 172 17.81 -0.44 -28.84
N PHE A 173 18.97 -1.08 -28.63
CA PHE A 173 20.28 -0.42 -28.60
C PHE A 173 20.81 -0.17 -30.02
N GLU A 174 20.18 0.78 -30.72
CA GLU A 174 20.69 1.30 -31.99
C GLU A 174 21.78 2.35 -31.73
N PHE A 175 22.99 2.15 -32.27
CA PHE A 175 24.10 3.13 -32.20
C PHE A 175 23.92 4.32 -33.16
N ALA A 176 22.69 4.73 -33.43
CA ALA A 176 22.41 5.93 -34.19
C ALA A 176 22.75 7.17 -33.36
N ARG A 177 23.21 8.25 -34.01
CA ARG A 177 23.41 9.53 -33.31
C ARG A 177 22.05 10.06 -32.85
N LEU A 178 21.87 10.20 -31.54
CA LEU A 178 20.68 10.82 -30.97
C LEU A 178 20.63 12.32 -31.32
N ALA A 179 19.44 12.80 -31.68
CA ALA A 179 19.18 14.23 -31.80
C ALA A 179 19.36 14.90 -30.43
N PRO A 180 19.71 16.20 -30.35
CA PRO A 180 19.90 16.89 -29.07
C PRO A 180 18.72 16.75 -28.11
N SER A 181 17.48 16.79 -28.62
CA SER A 181 16.25 16.63 -27.85
C SER A 181 15.98 15.22 -27.32
N GLN A 182 16.66 14.20 -27.86
CA GLN A 182 16.54 12.80 -27.44
C GLN A 182 17.58 12.43 -26.37
N LYS A 183 18.63 13.25 -26.19
CA LYS A 183 19.65 13.00 -25.17
C LYS A 183 19.04 13.14 -23.78
N ARG A 184 19.30 12.15 -22.93
CA ARG A 184 18.89 12.13 -21.53
C ARG A 184 20.09 11.71 -20.68
N GLN A 185 20.15 12.23 -19.46
CA GLN A 185 21.13 11.86 -18.44
C GLN A 185 20.42 11.05 -17.35
N PHE A 186 21.09 10.05 -16.79
CA PHE A 186 20.46 9.21 -15.76
C PHE A 186 20.17 10.00 -14.49
N LYS A 187 21.03 10.95 -14.10
CA LYS A 187 20.80 11.89 -12.99
C LYS A 187 19.54 12.72 -13.22
N GLN A 188 19.31 13.22 -14.44
CA GLN A 188 18.07 13.95 -14.77
C GLN A 188 16.83 13.05 -14.66
N LEU A 189 16.93 11.79 -15.10
CA LEU A 189 15.84 10.81 -14.97
C LEU A 189 15.60 10.43 -13.51
N ALA A 190 16.66 10.28 -12.71
CA ALA A 190 16.60 10.00 -11.28
C ALA A 190 15.83 11.07 -10.53
N GLU A 191 16.11 12.35 -10.80
CA GLU A 191 15.38 13.46 -10.19
C GLU A 191 13.92 13.50 -10.64
N ALA A 192 13.65 13.39 -11.94
CA ALA A 192 12.29 13.46 -12.48
C ALA A 192 11.39 12.32 -11.98
N TRP A 193 11.90 11.07 -12.03
CA TRP A 193 11.18 9.90 -11.57
C TRP A 193 11.13 9.82 -10.04
N GLY A 194 12.23 10.17 -9.37
CA GLY A 194 12.29 10.24 -7.92
C GLY A 194 11.24 11.17 -7.33
N LEU A 195 11.10 12.38 -7.89
CA LEU A 195 10.07 13.35 -7.50
C LEU A 195 8.65 12.82 -7.77
N THR A 196 8.45 12.13 -8.89
CA THR A 196 7.14 11.54 -9.21
C THR A 196 6.74 10.48 -8.18
N ILE A 197 7.68 9.64 -7.76
CA ILE A 197 7.47 8.61 -6.73
C ILE A 197 7.26 9.25 -5.35
N GLU A 198 8.05 10.26 -4.99
CA GLU A 198 7.89 11.02 -3.74
C GLU A 198 6.49 11.65 -3.62
N ASN A 199 5.98 12.22 -4.72
CA ASN A 199 4.61 12.75 -4.77
C ASN A 199 3.54 11.68 -4.55
N GLN A 200 3.77 10.45 -5.03
CA GLN A 200 2.86 9.32 -4.80
C GLN A 200 2.94 8.83 -3.34
N ILE A 201 4.12 8.86 -2.74
CA ILE A 201 4.34 8.54 -1.32
C ILE A 201 3.61 9.56 -0.44
N ALA A 202 3.78 10.87 -0.70
CA ALA A 202 3.12 11.94 0.05
C ALA A 202 1.59 11.81 0.03
N ALA A 203 1.02 11.46 -1.13
CA ALA A 203 -0.41 11.22 -1.27
C ALA A 203 -0.90 10.06 -0.38
N ARG A 204 -0.09 8.99 -0.21
CA ARG A 204 -0.42 7.86 0.69
C ARG A 204 -0.36 8.25 2.16
N PHE A 205 0.45 9.22 2.54
CA PHE A 205 0.48 9.78 3.89
C PHE A 205 -0.67 10.76 4.17
N GLY A 206 -1.48 11.11 3.17
CA GLY A 206 -2.51 12.14 3.28
C GLY A 206 -1.93 13.56 3.33
N GLU A 207 -0.67 13.73 2.98
CA GLU A 207 -0.05 15.04 2.87
C GLU A 207 -0.56 15.73 1.60
N LYS A 208 -1.10 16.94 1.73
CA LYS A 208 -1.48 17.74 0.56
C LYS A 208 -0.22 18.00 -0.27
N ARG A 209 -0.29 17.76 -1.58
CA ARG A 209 0.80 18.04 -2.54
C ARG A 209 1.39 19.42 -2.25
N LYS A 210 2.71 19.48 -2.03
CA LYS A 210 3.44 20.75 -2.13
C LYS A 210 3.44 21.13 -3.61
N GLU A 211 2.68 22.16 -3.97
CA GLU A 211 2.80 22.75 -5.30
C GLU A 211 4.23 23.25 -5.47
N VAL A 212 4.94 22.68 -6.44
CA VAL A 212 6.28 23.13 -6.82
C VAL A 212 6.07 24.36 -7.70
N ALA A 213 6.45 25.53 -7.17
CA ALA A 213 6.48 26.80 -7.88
C ALA A 213 7.67 26.86 -8.86
#